data_AF-A0A2P8LEV1-F1
#
_entry.id   AF-A0A2P8LEV1-F1
#
_cell.length_a   1.000
_cell.length_b   1.000
_cell.length_c   1.000
_cell.angle_alpha   90.00
_cell.angle_beta   90.00
_cell.angle_gamma   90.00
#
_symmetry.space_group_name_H-M   'P 1'
#
loop_
_entity.id
_entity.type
_entity.pdbx_description
1 polymer ?
#
loop_
_entity_poly.entity_id
_entity_poly.type
_entity_poly.pdbx_seq_one_letter_code
_entity_poly.pdbx_strand_id
1 'polypeptide(L)'
;MKVLAGLVGGLILAILLSIVVGIAGAASPGAGGATGAIVFFVAWIIALVVAIYAPTPGKAWRRLLVTSGIAAFMLPLSGIIFTGSHIATNVSGAHSGAETAGAAIGGTLVSGFLGFVGFFLGVILLVIGLLVGRDKQIVYIQSPPNS
;
A
#
# COMPACT_ATOMS: atom_id res chain seq x y z
N MET A 1 17.45 -6.99 15.04
CA MET A 1 16.26 -6.17 14.71
C MET A 1 15.54 -6.55 13.40
N LYS A 2 15.75 -7.73 12.79
CA LYS A 2 15.03 -8.15 11.56
C LYS A 2 13.56 -8.50 11.84
N VAL A 3 13.31 -9.18 12.97
CA VAL A 3 11.96 -9.53 13.43
C VAL A 3 11.12 -8.27 13.67
N LEU A 4 11.71 -7.23 14.27
CA LEU A 4 11.04 -5.94 14.44
C LEU A 4 10.65 -5.29 13.11
N ALA A 5 11.52 -5.36 12.10
CA ALA A 5 11.21 -4.87 10.75
C ALA A 5 10.03 -5.65 10.15
N GLY A 6 10.01 -6.97 10.31
CA GLY A 6 8.91 -7.83 9.85
C GLY A 6 7.60 -7.54 10.58
N LEU A 7 7.62 -7.39 11.90
CA LEU A 7 6.43 -7.09 12.70
C LEU A 7 5.84 -5.73 12.32
N VAL A 8 6.66 -4.66 12.39
CA VAL A 8 6.20 -3.28 12.21
C VAL A 8 6.03 -2.94 10.74
N GLY A 9 7.07 -3.16 9.93
CA GLY A 9 7.02 -2.91 8.48
C GLY A 9 6.03 -3.82 7.77
N GLY A 10 5.87 -5.06 8.25
CA GLY A 10 4.85 -5.95 7.73
C GLY A 10 3.44 -5.54 8.11
N LEU A 11 3.23 -4.97 9.31
CA LEU A 11 1.92 -4.44 9.70
C LEU A 11 1.48 -3.30 8.76
N ILE A 12 2.41 -2.40 8.40
CA ILE A 12 2.13 -1.32 7.44
C ILE A 12 1.66 -1.89 6.10
N LEU A 13 2.40 -2.87 5.56
CA LEU A 13 2.03 -3.54 4.31
C LEU A 13 0.67 -4.24 4.40
N ALA A 14 0.44 -4.98 5.49
CA ALA A 14 -0.78 -5.74 5.71
C ALA A 14 -2.01 -4.84 5.82
N ILE A 15 -1.91 -3.73 6.57
CA ILE A 15 -2.98 -2.73 6.67
C ILE A 15 -3.28 -2.14 5.30
N LEU A 16 -2.24 -1.73 4.55
CA LEU A 16 -2.43 -1.13 3.23
C LEU A 16 -3.14 -2.09 2.27
N LEU A 17 -2.68 -3.34 2.18
CA LEU A 17 -3.30 -4.34 1.30
C LEU A 17 -4.72 -4.68 1.75
N SER A 18 -4.97 -4.76 3.05
CA SER A 18 -6.31 -4.97 3.59
C SER A 18 -7.27 -3.85 3.21
N ILE A 19 -6.82 -2.59 3.33
CA ILE A 19 -7.61 -1.41 2.92
C ILE A 19 -7.88 -1.44 1.41
N VAL A 20 -6.85 -1.70 0.59
CA VAL A 20 -6.99 -1.77 -0.88
C VAL A 20 -8.04 -2.78 -1.28
N VAL A 21 -7.98 -3.99 -0.71
CA VAL A 21 -8.93 -5.07 -1.02
C VAL A 21 -10.32 -4.79 -0.43
N GLY A 22 -10.39 -4.26 0.79
CA GLY A 22 -11.65 -3.92 1.43
C GLY A 22 -12.43 -2.86 0.65
N ILE A 23 -11.75 -1.80 0.18
CA ILE A 23 -12.38 -0.75 -0.64
C ILE A 23 -12.79 -1.30 -2.01
N ALA A 24 -11.93 -2.08 -2.67
CA ALA A 24 -12.24 -2.64 -3.99
C ALA A 24 -13.43 -3.62 -3.92
N GLY A 25 -13.56 -4.35 -2.82
CA GLY A 25 -14.68 -5.26 -2.54
C GLY A 25 -15.88 -4.62 -1.84
N ALA A 26 -15.90 -3.30 -1.63
CA ALA A 26 -16.95 -2.65 -0.84
C ALA A 26 -18.35 -2.70 -1.48
N ALA A 27 -18.45 -3.02 -2.78
CA ALA A 27 -19.72 -3.33 -3.43
C ALA A 27 -20.41 -4.59 -2.86
N SER A 28 -19.64 -5.48 -2.21
CA SER A 28 -20.15 -6.65 -1.49
C SER A 28 -19.59 -6.66 -0.06
N PRO A 29 -20.12 -5.83 0.86
CA PRO A 29 -19.48 -5.54 2.16
C PRO A 29 -19.10 -6.78 2.98
N GLY A 30 -19.94 -7.82 2.98
CA GLY A 30 -19.66 -9.08 3.68
C GLY A 30 -18.48 -9.86 3.09
N ALA A 31 -18.37 -9.90 1.76
CA ALA A 31 -17.24 -10.56 1.08
C ALA A 31 -15.98 -9.68 1.16
N GLY A 32 -16.09 -8.38 0.86
CA GLY A 32 -14.97 -7.44 0.91
C GLY A 32 -14.31 -7.36 2.29
N GLY A 33 -15.10 -7.33 3.37
CA GLY A 33 -14.58 -7.35 4.74
C GLY A 33 -13.85 -8.66 5.08
N ALA A 34 -14.44 -9.80 4.76
CA ALA A 34 -13.82 -11.10 5.00
C ALA A 34 -12.52 -11.29 4.19
N THR A 35 -12.54 -10.95 2.90
CA THR A 35 -11.35 -11.01 2.04
C THR A 35 -10.27 -10.05 2.53
N GLY A 36 -10.64 -8.82 2.93
CA GLY A 36 -9.70 -7.86 3.50
C GLY A 36 -9.01 -8.36 4.77
N ALA A 37 -9.74 -9.05 5.65
CA ALA A 37 -9.18 -9.65 6.86
C ALA A 37 -8.24 -10.83 6.55
N ILE A 38 -8.60 -11.69 5.60
CA ILE A 38 -7.74 -12.80 5.16
C ILE A 38 -6.44 -12.24 4.56
N VAL A 39 -6.56 -11.24 3.67
CA VAL A 39 -5.40 -10.59 3.03
C VAL A 39 -4.50 -9.95 4.07
N PHE A 40 -5.06 -9.33 5.12
CA PHE A 40 -4.28 -8.78 6.23
C PHE A 40 -3.35 -9.84 6.85
N PHE A 41 -3.90 -10.95 7.33
CA PHE A 41 -3.10 -11.97 8.02
C PHE A 41 -2.10 -12.65 7.08
N VAL A 42 -2.51 -12.96 5.85
CA VAL A 42 -1.64 -13.57 4.85
C VAL A 42 -0.48 -12.64 4.50
N ALA A 43 -0.75 -11.37 4.19
CA ALA A 43 0.26 -10.39 3.87
C ALA A 43 1.22 -10.16 5.05
N TRP A 44 0.72 -10.15 6.28
CA TRP A 44 1.53 -9.95 7.47
C TRP A 44 2.51 -11.13 7.70
N ILE A 45 2.04 -12.37 7.55
CA ILE A 45 2.89 -13.56 7.65
C ILE A 45 3.95 -13.55 6.54
N ILE A 46 3.57 -13.24 5.30
CA ILE A 46 4.51 -13.13 4.18
C ILE A 46 5.57 -12.05 4.47
N ALA A 47 5.16 -10.89 5.01
CA ALA A 47 6.08 -9.82 5.35
C ALA A 47 7.08 -10.22 6.43
N LEU A 48 6.65 -10.99 7.44
CA LEU A 48 7.55 -11.55 8.45
C LEU A 48 8.59 -12.48 7.81
N VAL A 49 8.16 -13.37 6.92
CA VAL A 49 9.04 -14.27 6.17
C VAL A 49 10.06 -13.46 5.36
N VAL A 50 9.61 -12.47 4.59
CA VAL A 50 10.47 -11.58 3.79
C VAL A 50 11.54 -10.87 4.64
N ALA A 51 11.17 -10.45 5.86
CA ALA A 51 12.09 -9.78 6.78
C ALA A 51 13.15 -10.72 7.36
N ILE A 52 12.78 -11.95 7.71
CA ILE A 52 13.70 -12.95 8.28
C ILE A 52 14.74 -13.37 7.24
N TYR A 53 14.32 -13.59 5.99
CA TYR A 53 15.21 -13.95 4.87
C TYR A 53 16.02 -12.76 4.30
N ALA A 54 15.91 -11.56 4.87
CA ALA A 54 16.73 -10.44 4.45
C ALA A 54 18.18 -10.57 4.96
N PRO A 55 19.21 -10.27 4.14
CA PRO A 55 20.62 -10.36 4.56
C PRO A 55 20.93 -9.51 5.79
N THR A 56 20.43 -8.27 5.83
CA THR A 56 20.63 -7.32 6.93
C THR A 56 19.30 -6.69 7.36
N PRO A 57 19.20 -6.17 8.61
CA PRO A 57 18.01 -5.45 9.06
C PRO A 57 17.64 -4.26 8.16
N GLY A 58 18.63 -3.53 7.63
CA GLY A 58 18.38 -2.43 6.69
C GLY A 58 17.75 -2.91 5.38
N LYS A 59 18.17 -4.06 4.84
CA LYS A 59 17.56 -4.65 3.65
C LYS A 59 16.14 -5.16 3.92
N ALA A 60 15.84 -5.63 5.14
CA ALA A 60 14.48 -6.03 5.53
C ALA A 60 13.52 -4.83 5.46
N TRP A 61 13.88 -3.72 6.09
CA TRP A 61 13.11 -2.47 6.03
C TRP A 61 12.96 -1.94 4.60
N ARG A 62 14.04 -1.96 3.81
CA ARG A 62 13.97 -1.59 2.39
C ARG A 62 12.93 -2.38 1.63
N ARG A 63 12.96 -3.72 1.73
CA ARG A 63 12.00 -4.59 1.02
C ARG A 63 10.57 -4.24 1.40
N LEU A 64 10.27 -4.15 2.70
CA LEU A 64 8.91 -3.91 3.20
C LEU A 64 8.39 -2.50 2.91
N LEU A 65 9.23 -1.47 3.00
CA LEU A 65 8.83 -0.09 2.70
C LEU A 65 8.61 0.11 1.20
N VAL A 66 9.46 -0.48 0.35
CA VAL A 66 9.27 -0.43 -1.10
C VAL A 66 7.98 -1.17 -1.50
N THR A 67 7.74 -2.37 -0.98
CA THR A 67 6.48 -3.09 -1.27
C THR A 67 5.26 -2.35 -0.74
N SER A 68 5.36 -1.71 0.43
CA SER A 68 4.28 -0.87 0.97
C SER A 68 4.03 0.37 0.12
N GLY A 69 5.07 1.01 -0.41
CA GLY A 69 4.93 2.13 -1.34
C GLY A 69 4.25 1.72 -2.64
N ILE A 70 4.60 0.56 -3.19
CA ILE A 70 3.92 -0.01 -4.36
C ILE A 70 2.45 -0.31 -4.04
N ALA A 71 2.17 -0.91 -2.87
CA ALA A 71 0.80 -1.19 -2.42
C ALA A 71 -0.04 0.09 -2.23
N ALA A 72 0.56 1.18 -1.73
CA ALA A 72 -0.12 2.46 -1.59
C ALA A 72 -0.56 3.06 -2.95
N PHE A 73 0.22 2.85 -4.02
CA PHE A 73 -0.20 3.22 -5.38
C PHE A 73 -1.36 2.39 -5.93
N MET A 74 -1.80 1.33 -5.23
CA MET A 74 -3.02 0.59 -5.57
C MET A 74 -4.29 1.22 -4.97
N LEU A 75 -4.18 2.12 -3.97
CA LEU A 75 -5.33 2.81 -3.39
C LEU A 75 -6.13 3.64 -4.41
N PRO A 76 -5.50 4.40 -5.33
CA PRO A 76 -6.21 5.11 -6.40
C PRO A 76 -7.01 4.14 -7.28
N LEU A 77 -6.44 2.99 -7.64
CA LEU A 77 -7.10 1.97 -8.45
C LEU A 77 -8.30 1.36 -7.72
N SER A 78 -8.15 1.11 -6.41
CA SER A 78 -9.23 0.64 -5.55
C SER A 78 -10.39 1.65 -5.48
N GLY A 79 -10.09 2.95 -5.37
CA GLY A 79 -11.09 4.02 -5.41
C GLY A 79 -11.88 4.06 -6.73
N ILE A 80 -11.20 3.88 -7.87
CA ILE A 80 -11.84 3.80 -9.19
C ILE A 80 -12.77 2.58 -9.26
N ILE A 81 -12.32 1.41 -8.80
CA ILE A 81 -13.13 0.18 -8.76
C ILE A 81 -14.36 0.39 -7.88
N PHE A 82 -14.18 0.96 -6.69
CA PHE A 82 -15.27 1.30 -5.79
C PHE A 82 -16.27 2.24 -6.44
N THR A 83 -15.82 3.31 -7.08
CA THR A 83 -16.69 4.30 -7.72
C THR A 83 -17.45 3.72 -8.89
N GLY A 84 -16.78 2.96 -9.77
CA GLY A 84 -17.41 2.29 -10.90
C GLY A 84 -18.46 1.28 -10.44
N SER A 85 -18.13 0.45 -9.44
CA SER A 85 -19.06 -0.53 -8.89
C SER A 85 -20.24 0.13 -8.17
N HIS A 86 -20.02 1.20 -7.41
CA HIS A 86 -21.07 1.94 -6.71
C HIS A 86 -22.03 2.65 -7.66
N ILE A 87 -21.53 3.23 -8.76
CA ILE A 87 -22.36 3.80 -9.82
C ILE A 87 -23.16 2.68 -10.51
N ALA A 88 -22.50 1.58 -10.88
CA ALA A 88 -23.16 0.47 -11.57
C ALA A 88 -24.30 -0.16 -10.75
N THR A 89 -24.15 -0.28 -9.43
CA THR A 89 -25.15 -0.92 -8.55
C THR A 89 -26.25 0.04 -8.10
N ASN A 90 -25.95 1.32 -7.85
CA ASN A 90 -26.93 2.26 -7.30
C ASN A 90 -27.63 3.10 -8.36
N VAL A 91 -27.00 3.35 -9.52
CA VAL A 91 -27.64 4.15 -10.59
C VAL A 91 -28.58 3.31 -11.45
N SER A 92 -28.32 2.01 -11.60
CA SER A 92 -29.21 1.09 -12.33
C SER A 92 -30.55 0.83 -11.61
N GLY A 93 -30.63 1.13 -10.31
CA GLY A 93 -31.85 1.04 -9.49
C GLY A 93 -32.33 2.37 -8.92
N ALA A 94 -31.71 3.51 -9.25
CA ALA A 94 -32.04 4.81 -8.67
C ALA A 94 -33.45 5.27 -9.08
N HIS A 95 -34.24 5.73 -8.12
CA HIS A 95 -35.60 6.21 -8.33
C HIS A 95 -35.64 7.74 -8.56
N SER A 96 -34.52 8.46 -8.37
CA SER A 96 -34.43 9.89 -8.65
C SER A 96 -33.06 10.33 -9.20
N GLY A 97 -33.04 11.41 -10.00
CA GLY A 97 -31.81 12.02 -10.51
C GLY A 97 -30.89 12.57 -9.40
N ALA A 98 -31.44 12.85 -8.21
CA ALA A 98 -30.66 13.30 -7.05
C ALA A 98 -29.77 12.17 -6.49
N GLU A 99 -30.26 10.92 -6.47
CA GLU A 99 -29.48 9.76 -6.04
C GLU A 99 -28.32 9.48 -7.00
N THR A 100 -28.56 9.60 -8.31
CA THR A 100 -27.52 9.47 -9.32
C THR A 100 -26.46 10.56 -9.19
N ALA A 101 -26.87 11.82 -9.01
CA ALA A 101 -25.95 12.93 -8.80
C ALA A 101 -25.13 12.75 -7.51
N GLY A 102 -25.77 12.31 -6.42
CA GLY A 102 -25.11 12.02 -5.15
C GLY A 102 -24.07 10.90 -5.27
N ALA A 103 -24.41 9.80 -5.94
CA ALA A 103 -23.48 8.68 -6.16
C ALA A 103 -22.27 9.08 -7.00
N ALA A 104 -22.48 9.90 -8.04
CA ALA A 104 -21.39 10.40 -8.89
C ALA A 104 -20.46 11.35 -8.12
N ILE A 105 -21.01 12.30 -7.36
CA ILE A 105 -20.22 13.26 -6.56
C ILE A 105 -19.49 12.53 -5.43
N GLY A 106 -20.18 11.68 -4.68
CA GLY A 106 -19.58 10.91 -3.59
C GLY A 106 -18.46 9.99 -4.07
N GLY A 107 -18.70 9.23 -5.16
CA GLY A 107 -17.70 8.34 -5.73
C GLY A 107 -16.46 9.09 -6.25
N THR A 108 -16.65 10.21 -6.96
CA THR A 108 -15.51 11.03 -7.44
C THR A 108 -14.70 11.63 -6.30
N LEU A 109 -15.34 12.09 -5.22
CA LEU A 109 -14.65 12.57 -4.02
C LEU A 109 -13.82 11.47 -3.35
N VAL A 110 -14.40 10.28 -3.16
CA VAL A 110 -13.71 9.13 -2.55
C VAL A 110 -12.53 8.69 -3.42
N SER A 111 -12.73 8.57 -4.74
CA SER A 111 -11.66 8.27 -5.70
C SER A 111 -10.54 9.31 -5.68
N GLY A 112 -10.90 10.59 -5.69
CA GLY A 112 -9.94 11.70 -5.67
C GLY A 112 -9.10 11.69 -4.39
N PHE A 113 -9.75 11.50 -3.24
CA PHE A 113 -9.07 11.40 -1.95
C PHE A 113 -8.11 10.20 -1.88
N LEU A 114 -8.58 9.00 -2.27
CA LEU A 114 -7.74 7.81 -2.35
C LEU A 114 -6.60 7.97 -3.36
N GLY A 115 -6.85 8.68 -4.46
CA GLY A 115 -5.87 9.11 -5.45
C GLY A 115 -4.73 9.91 -4.82
N PHE A 116 -5.10 10.98 -4.13
CA PHE A 116 -4.16 11.86 -3.43
C PHE A 116 -3.38 11.11 -2.35
N VAL A 117 -4.08 10.47 -1.41
CA VAL A 117 -3.44 9.76 -0.29
C VAL A 117 -2.53 8.63 -0.80
N GLY A 118 -3.02 7.81 -1.73
CA GLY A 118 -2.25 6.71 -2.29
C GLY A 118 -0.99 7.16 -3.02
N PHE A 119 -1.06 8.25 -3.77
CA PHE A 119 0.10 8.82 -4.46
C PHE A 119 1.14 9.34 -3.47
N PHE A 120 0.77 10.23 -2.56
CA PHE A 120 1.73 10.85 -1.63
C PHE A 120 2.30 9.84 -0.65
N LEU A 121 1.47 8.95 -0.10
CA LEU A 121 1.93 7.89 0.78
C LEU A 121 2.86 6.92 0.04
N GLY A 122 2.51 6.57 -1.20
CA GLY A 122 3.34 5.73 -2.07
C GLY A 122 4.72 6.33 -2.31
N VAL A 123 4.77 7.61 -2.69
CA VAL A 123 6.03 8.35 -2.89
C VAL A 123 6.86 8.39 -1.61
N ILE A 124 6.26 8.73 -0.46
CA ILE A 124 6.98 8.83 0.83
C ILE A 124 7.58 7.47 1.20
N LEU A 125 6.78 6.40 1.17
CA LEU A 125 7.24 5.04 1.52
C LEU A 125 8.32 4.55 0.55
N LEU A 126 8.18 4.85 -0.74
CA LEU A 126 9.17 4.50 -1.76
C LEU A 126 10.48 5.24 -1.53
N VAL A 127 10.45 6.55 -1.30
CA VAL A 127 11.64 7.37 -1.02
C VAL A 127 12.36 6.85 0.22
N ILE A 128 11.65 6.67 1.34
CA ILE A 128 12.25 6.14 2.57
C ILE A 128 12.81 4.73 2.33
N GLY A 129 12.06 3.85 1.67
CA GLY A 129 12.49 2.49 1.38
C GLY A 129 13.73 2.42 0.49
N LEU A 130 13.88 3.32 -0.48
CA LEU A 130 15.05 3.41 -1.35
C LEU A 130 16.28 3.97 -0.66
N LEU A 131 16.10 4.84 0.34
CA LEU A 131 17.20 5.41 1.12
C LEU A 131 17.69 4.45 2.23
N VAL A 132 16.79 3.66 2.81
CA VAL A 132 17.13 2.71 3.88
C VAL A 132 17.91 1.50 3.34
N GLY A 133 18.94 1.09 4.08
CA GLY A 133 19.68 -0.14 3.77
C GLY A 133 20.50 -0.08 2.47
N ARG A 134 20.83 1.12 1.98
CA ARG A 134 21.81 1.31 0.91
C ARG A 134 23.19 0.84 1.36
N ASP A 135 23.90 0.17 0.46
CA ASP A 135 25.27 -0.23 0.71
C ASP A 135 26.16 1.02 0.58
N LYS A 136 26.96 1.31 1.60
CA LYS A 136 27.90 2.43 1.55
C LYS A 136 29.05 2.03 0.64
N GLN A 137 29.20 2.67 -0.52
CA GLN A 137 30.44 2.58 -1.29
C GLN A 137 31.53 3.33 -0.53
N ILE A 138 32.49 2.61 0.04
CA ILE A 138 33.69 3.18 0.65
C ILE A 138 34.76 3.20 -0.44
N VAL A 139 35.13 4.40 -0.89
CA VAL A 139 36.24 4.59 -1.84
C VAL A 139 37.52 4.70 -1.01
N TYR A 140 38.39 3.69 -1.10
CA TYR A 140 39.69 3.74 -0.46
C TYR A 140 40.65 4.54 -1.34
N ILE A 141 41.07 5.70 -0.85
CA ILE A 141 42.15 6.50 -1.46
C ILE A 141 43.47 6.00 -0.86
N GLN A 142 44.31 5.33 -1.66
CA GLN A 142 45.67 5.01 -1.21
C GLN A 142 46.48 6.30 -1.14
N SER A 143 47.10 6.55 0.01
CA SER A 143 48.02 7.68 0.17
C SER A 143 49.30 7.40 -0.65
N PRO A 144 49.89 8.41 -1.31
CA PRO A 144 51.12 8.24 -2.08
C PRO A 144 52.24 7.66 -1.19
N PRO A 145 53.17 6.86 -1.74
CA PRO A 145 54.33 6.40 -0.97
C PRO A 145 55.15 7.62 -0.59
N ASN A 146 55.38 7.80 0.71
CA ASN A 146 56.28 8.81 1.26
C ASN A 146 57.66 8.55 0.65
N SER A 147 58.15 9.50 -0.16
CA SER A 147 59.47 9.45 -0.81
C SER A 147 60.58 9.72 0.19
#